data_AF-A0A7G8XAE7-F1
#
_entry.id   AF-A0A7G8XAE7-F1
#
_cell.length_a   1.000
_cell.length_b   1.000
_cell.length_c   1.000
_cell.angle_alpha   90.00
_cell.angle_beta   90.00
_cell.angle_gamma   90.00
#
_symmetry.space_group_name_H-M   'P 1'
#
loop_
_entity.id
_entity.type
_entity.pdbx_description
1 polymer ?
#
loop_
_entity_poly.entity_id
_entity_poly.type
_entity_poly.pdbx_seq_one_letter_code
_entity_poly.pdbx_strand_id
1 'polypeptide(L)'
;MIEDLSKEEHGMSGTVRSKLFDKYLEVWIEEDVSVEYVNLCAKSLSSIDDNLIEVICKAAITYSEDFCEMVGQVPPKIEKMRDILQYVEFGSMLG
;
A
#
# COMPACT_ATOMS: atom_id res chain seq x y z
N MET A 1 2.88 11.90 -8.09
CA MET A 1 4.31 12.25 -8.27
C MET A 1 4.98 12.02 -6.93
N ILE A 2 6.27 11.69 -6.91
CA ILE A 2 6.99 11.60 -5.64
C ILE A 2 7.26 13.01 -5.11
N GLU A 3 6.97 13.22 -3.84
CA GLU A 3 7.14 14.45 -3.07
C GLU A 3 8.20 14.22 -1.98
N ASP A 4 8.68 15.30 -1.36
CA ASP A 4 9.61 15.27 -0.21
C ASP A 4 10.88 14.41 -0.39
N LEU A 5 11.45 14.41 -1.61
CA LEU A 5 12.65 13.64 -1.93
C LEU A 5 13.86 14.03 -1.06
N SER A 6 14.40 13.06 -0.34
CA SER A 6 15.59 13.20 0.50
C SER A 6 16.65 12.18 0.12
N LYS A 7 17.92 12.55 0.19
CA LYS A 7 19.04 11.61 -0.02
C LYS A 7 19.35 10.90 1.28
N GLU A 8 19.60 9.60 1.18
CA GLU A 8 19.88 8.69 2.27
C GLU A 8 21.22 7.98 2.03
N GLU A 9 21.73 7.23 3.02
CA GLU A 9 23.04 6.56 2.91
C GLU A 9 23.12 5.57 1.74
N HIS A 10 22.00 4.94 1.39
CA HIS A 10 21.90 3.87 0.39
C HIS A 10 20.81 4.11 -0.65
N GLY A 11 20.48 5.38 -0.92
CA GLY A 11 19.42 5.71 -1.87
C GLY A 11 18.76 7.05 -1.61
N MET A 12 17.46 7.10 -1.88
CA MET A 12 16.61 8.24 -1.61
C MET A 12 15.30 7.79 -0.95
N SER A 13 14.75 8.65 -0.11
CA SER A 13 13.40 8.52 0.44
C SER A 13 12.50 9.59 -0.17
N GLY A 14 11.19 9.35 -0.13
CA GLY A 14 10.18 10.32 -0.53
C GLY A 14 8.78 9.86 -0.17
N THR A 15 7.77 10.60 -0.61
CA THR A 15 6.37 10.29 -0.32
C THR A 15 5.53 10.28 -1.59
N VAL A 16 4.46 9.48 -1.61
CA VAL A 16 3.46 9.47 -2.69
C VAL A 16 2.06 9.40 -2.13
N ARG A 17 1.15 10.26 -2.60
CA ARG A 17 -0.28 10.15 -2.27
C ARG A 17 -0.88 8.95 -2.98
N SER A 18 -1.31 7.94 -2.23
CA SER A 18 -2.08 6.81 -2.76
C SER A 18 -3.58 7.09 -2.65
N LYS A 19 -4.27 7.06 -3.80
CA LYS A 19 -5.74 7.14 -3.85
C LYS A 19 -6.42 5.90 -3.29
N LEU A 20 -5.78 4.73 -3.41
CA LEU A 20 -6.32 3.47 -2.93
C LEU A 20 -6.52 3.48 -1.41
N PHE A 21 -5.51 3.98 -0.69
CA PHE A 21 -5.50 3.98 0.78
C PHE A 21 -5.88 5.32 1.39
N ASP A 22 -6.12 6.34 0.56
CA ASP A 22 -6.30 7.73 0.95
C ASP A 22 -5.23 8.23 1.95
N LYS A 23 -3.98 7.79 1.74
CA LYS A 23 -2.83 8.03 2.61
C LYS A 23 -1.60 8.44 1.78
N TYR A 24 -0.66 9.11 2.43
CA TYR A 24 0.69 9.25 1.90
C TYR A 24 1.46 7.96 2.22
N LEU A 25 2.11 7.38 1.22
CA LEU A 25 2.97 6.22 1.37
C LEU A 25 4.42 6.69 1.28
N GLU A 26 5.25 6.19 2.19
CA GLU A 26 6.69 6.35 2.07
C GLU A 26 7.23 5.48 0.93
N VAL A 27 8.16 6.03 0.17
CA VAL A 27 8.89 5.30 -0.88
C VAL A 27 10.37 5.31 -0.56
N TRP A 28 10.98 4.13 -0.68
CA TRP A 28 12.42 3.97 -0.72
C TRP A 28 12.85 3.76 -2.17
N ILE A 29 13.91 4.45 -2.58
CA ILE A 29 14.44 4.45 -3.94
C ILE A 29 15.91 4.04 -3.84
N GLU A 30 16.26 2.88 -4.40
CA GLU A 30 17.64 2.39 -4.42
C GLU A 30 18.55 3.29 -5.27
N GLU A 31 19.86 3.29 -5.00
CA GLU A 31 20.83 4.22 -5.59
C GLU A 31 20.87 4.22 -7.14
N ASP A 32 20.56 3.09 -7.75
CA ASP A 32 20.57 2.87 -9.20
C ASP A 32 19.19 3.06 -9.85
N VAL A 33 18.17 3.39 -9.06
CA VAL A 33 16.80 3.62 -9.55
C VAL A 33 16.57 5.10 -9.82
N SER A 34 16.23 5.43 -11.07
CA SER A 34 15.94 6.82 -11.44
C SER A 34 14.62 7.31 -10.84
N VAL A 35 14.59 8.58 -10.41
CA VAL A 35 13.36 9.27 -9.98
C VAL A 35 12.28 9.26 -11.06
N GLU A 36 12.66 9.26 -12.34
CA GLU A 36 11.72 9.15 -13.46
C GLU A 36 10.99 7.80 -13.44
N TYR A 37 11.72 6.70 -13.25
CA TYR A 37 11.13 5.37 -13.12
C TYR A 37 10.18 5.29 -11.91
N VAL A 38 10.59 5.81 -10.76
CA VAL A 38 9.73 5.81 -9.55
C VAL A 38 8.45 6.62 -9.78
N ASN A 39 8.52 7.73 -10.53
CA ASN A 39 7.33 8.49 -10.91
C ASN A 39 6.40 7.72 -11.84
N LEU A 40 6.94 6.88 -12.74
CA LEU A 40 6.13 5.96 -13.55
C LEU A 40 5.43 4.92 -12.68
N CYS A 41 6.12 4.34 -11.69
CA CYS A 41 5.52 3.43 -10.71
C CYS A 41 4.40 4.12 -9.91
N ALA A 42 4.65 5.31 -9.38
CA ALA A 42 3.66 6.11 -8.65
C ALA A 42 2.42 6.43 -9.52
N LYS A 43 2.64 6.75 -10.80
CA LYS A 43 1.56 6.97 -11.76
C LYS A 43 0.76 5.70 -12.01
N SER A 44 1.43 4.57 -12.22
CA SER A 44 0.81 3.26 -12.42
C SER A 44 -0.05 2.86 -11.22
N LEU A 45 0.48 3.03 -9.99
CA LEU A 45 -0.23 2.78 -8.74
C LEU A 45 -1.49 3.65 -8.62
N SER A 46 -1.40 4.91 -9.06
CA SER A 46 -2.53 5.86 -9.03
C SER A 46 -3.57 5.62 -10.12
N SER A 47 -3.27 4.78 -11.12
CA SER A 47 -4.14 4.46 -12.25
C SER A 47 -4.64 3.02 -12.24
N ILE A 48 -4.54 2.32 -11.11
CA ILE A 48 -5.15 1.00 -10.93
C ILE A 48 -6.65 1.13 -11.13
N ASP A 49 -7.22 0.22 -11.94
CA ASP A 49 -8.65 0.22 -12.23
C ASP A 49 -9.47 -0.27 -11.02
N ASP A 50 -10.72 0.18 -10.95
CA ASP A 50 -11.59 -0.13 -9.81
C ASP A 50 -11.89 -1.64 -9.68
N ASN A 51 -11.90 -2.40 -10.77
CA ASN A 51 -12.15 -3.85 -10.69
C ASN A 51 -10.97 -4.57 -10.02
N LEU A 52 -9.74 -4.20 -10.36
CA LEU A 52 -8.56 -4.74 -9.69
C LEU A 52 -8.53 -4.36 -8.21
N ILE A 53 -8.94 -3.13 -7.86
CA ILE A 53 -9.10 -2.72 -6.46
C ILE A 53 -10.09 -3.63 -5.72
N GLU A 54 -11.23 -3.95 -6.33
CA GLU A 54 -12.22 -4.84 -5.72
C GLU A 54 -11.69 -6.26 -5.52
N VAL A 55 -10.93 -6.79 -6.50
CA VAL A 55 -10.28 -8.11 -6.38
C VAL A 55 -9.28 -8.12 -5.21
N ILE A 56 -8.46 -7.08 -5.07
CA ILE A 56 -7.52 -6.93 -3.95
C ILE A 56 -8.27 -6.87 -2.62
N CYS A 57 -9.32 -6.06 -2.53
CA CYS A 57 -10.12 -5.94 -1.30
C CYS A 57 -10.76 -7.28 -0.92
N LYS A 58 -11.31 -8.01 -1.88
CA LYS A 58 -11.90 -9.32 -1.64
C LYS A 58 -10.87 -10.32 -1.12
N ALA A 59 -9.68 -10.37 -1.73
CA ALA A 59 -8.60 -11.24 -1.28
C ALA A 59 -8.14 -10.89 0.15
N ALA A 60 -8.03 -9.59 0.47
CA ALA A 60 -7.66 -9.13 1.81
C ALA A 60 -8.73 -9.49 2.88
N ILE A 61 -10.02 -9.41 2.54
CA ILE A 61 -11.10 -9.83 3.43
C ILE A 61 -11.00 -11.33 3.70
N THR A 62 -10.88 -12.15 2.66
CA THR A 62 -10.74 -13.61 2.79
C THR A 62 -9.52 -13.97 3.65
N TYR A 63 -8.37 -13.34 3.40
CA TYR A 63 -7.19 -13.56 4.24
C TYR A 63 -7.45 -13.18 5.71
N SER A 64 -8.11 -12.05 5.96
CA SER A 64 -8.44 -11.63 7.32
C SER A 64 -9.37 -12.61 8.02
N GLU A 65 -10.37 -13.14 7.32
CA GLU A 65 -11.31 -14.13 7.85
C GLU A 65 -10.59 -15.43 8.20
N ASP A 66 -9.83 -15.98 7.23
CA ASP A 66 -9.07 -17.23 7.39
C ASP A 66 -8.04 -17.12 8.53
N PHE A 67 -7.31 -15.99 8.61
CA PHE A 67 -6.32 -15.77 9.65
C PHE A 67 -6.98 -15.65 11.03
N CYS A 68 -8.07 -14.89 11.15
CA CYS A 68 -8.81 -14.75 12.40
C CYS A 68 -9.36 -16.11 12.89
N GLU A 69 -9.92 -16.93 11.98
CA GLU A 69 -10.34 -18.29 12.30
C GLU A 69 -9.17 -19.12 12.85
N MET A 70 -8.03 -19.09 12.16
CA MET A 70 -6.83 -19.83 12.55
C MET A 70 -6.32 -19.46 13.95
N VAL A 71 -6.39 -18.18 14.33
CA VAL A 71 -5.91 -17.70 15.65
C VAL A 71 -7.02 -17.59 16.71
N GLY A 72 -8.25 -17.99 16.40
CA GLY A 72 -9.39 -17.92 17.32
C GLY A 72 -9.88 -16.49 17.63
N GLN A 73 -9.66 -15.55 16.71
CA GLN A 73 -10.13 -14.17 16.82
C GLN A 73 -11.38 -13.93 15.97
N VAL A 74 -12.10 -12.86 16.26
CA VAL A 74 -13.26 -12.43 15.47
C VAL A 74 -12.77 -11.51 14.34
N PRO A 75 -13.10 -11.79 13.07
CA PRO A 75 -12.70 -10.93 11.97
C PRO A 75 -13.38 -9.55 12.05
N PRO A 76 -12.77 -8.51 11.47
CA PRO A 76 -13.35 -7.18 11.44
C PRO A 76 -14.70 -7.18 10.71
N LYS A 77 -15.64 -6.36 11.17
CA LYS A 77 -16.92 -6.18 10.50
C LYS A 77 -16.73 -5.24 9.30
N ILE A 78 -16.82 -5.80 8.09
CA ILE A 78 -16.70 -5.06 6.83
C ILE A 78 -18.09 -4.75 6.28
N GLU A 79 -18.44 -3.46 6.14
CA GLU A 79 -19.75 -3.05 5.60
C GLU A 79 -19.71 -2.82 4.09
N LYS A 80 -18.57 -2.34 3.58
CA LYS A 80 -18.24 -2.22 2.16
C LYS A 80 -16.88 -2.87 1.91
N MET A 81 -16.69 -3.49 0.75
CA MET A 81 -15.43 -4.19 0.44
C MET A 81 -14.18 -3.33 0.69
N ARG A 82 -14.22 -2.04 0.33
CA ARG A 82 -13.08 -1.13 0.51
C ARG A 82 -12.79 -0.75 1.96
N ASP A 83 -13.70 -1.02 2.89
CA ASP A 83 -13.46 -0.75 4.32
C ASP A 83 -12.31 -1.63 4.84
N ILE A 84 -12.00 -2.76 4.19
CA ILE A 84 -10.83 -3.59 4.55
C ILE A 84 -9.51 -2.80 4.48
N LEU A 85 -9.42 -1.80 3.60
CA LEU A 85 -8.21 -1.00 3.40
C LEU A 85 -7.85 -0.16 4.62
N GLN A 86 -8.80 0.11 5.53
CA GLN A 86 -8.52 0.83 6.77
C GLN A 86 -7.66 0.03 7.74
N TYR A 87 -7.69 -1.30 7.63
CA TYR A 87 -6.91 -2.24 8.44
C TYR A 87 -5.53 -2.54 7.84
N VAL A 88 -5.25 -2.02 6.63
CA VAL A 88 -3.92 -2.13 6.03
C VAL A 88 -3.02 -1.06 6.66
N GLU A 89 -2.05 -1.54 7.41
CA GLU A 89 -0.97 -0.73 7.96
C GLU A 89 0.27 -0.82 7.07
N PHE A 90 0.86 0.34 6.78
CA PHE A 90 2.14 0.44 6.10
C PHE A 90 3.21 0.53 7.17
N GLY A 91 4.11 -0.44 7.19
CA GLY A 91 5.26 -0.45 8.07
C GLY A 91 6.49 -0.94 7.33
N SER A 92 7.66 -0.48 7.74
CA SER A 92 8.89 -1.21 7.50
C SER A 92 8.77 -2.57 8.19
N MET A 93 9.19 -3.65 7.52
CA MET A 93 9.50 -4.90 8.22
C MET A 93 10.73 -4.65 9.11
N LEU A 94 10.59 -3.84 10.17
CA LEU A 94 11.53 -3.82 11.29
C LEU A 94 11.09 -4.94 12.23
N GLY A 95 11.39 -6.17 11.79
CA GLY A 95 11.52 -7.33 12.65
C GLY A 95 12.98 -7.48 13.07
#